data_AF-A0ABD3D5D0-F1
#
_entry.id   AF-A0ABD3D5D0-F1
#
_cell.length_a   1.000
_cell.length_b   1.000
_cell.length_c   1.000
_cell.angle_alpha   90.00
_cell.angle_beta   90.00
_cell.angle_gamma   90.00
#
_symmetry.space_group_name_H-M   'P 1'
#
loop_
_entity.id
_entity.type
_entity.pdbx_description
1 polymer ?
#
loop_
_entity_poly.entity_id
_entity_poly.type
_entity_poly.pdbx_seq_one_letter_code
_entity_poly.pdbx_strand_id
1 'polypeptide(L)'
;MPNDTLARHLFHWEKQTIEWAMRLTVALYIAKALEFCSSAGRLLYHNLNAYRVLFDEEGDPSLSCFGLMKNSRDGKSYSTNLAYTPPEYLKNGRVTQESVVYSFGTVLLDLLSGKHIPPSH
;
A
#
# COMPACT_ATOMS: atom_id res chain seq x y z
N MET A 1 11.57 10.13 4.94
CA MET A 1 11.00 9.14 5.87
C MET A 1 12.16 8.31 6.40
N PRO A 2 12.74 8.73 7.54
CA PRO A 2 13.97 8.13 8.07
C PRO A 2 13.74 6.81 8.80
N ASN A 3 12.51 6.54 9.24
CA ASN A 3 12.17 5.31 9.98
C ASN A 3 11.71 4.16 9.05
N ASP A 4 12.23 4.10 7.83
CA ASP A 4 12.01 3.00 6.86
C ASP A 4 10.52 2.77 6.48
N THR A 5 10.22 1.59 5.95
CA THR A 5 8.96 1.15 5.37
C THR A 5 8.19 0.20 6.29
N LEU A 6 6.87 0.07 6.08
CA LEU A 6 6.09 -1.00 6.72
C LEU A 6 6.65 -2.38 6.37
N ALA A 7 7.13 -2.61 5.14
CA ALA A 7 7.73 -3.88 4.76
C ALA A 7 8.94 -4.24 5.65
N ARG A 8 9.81 -3.27 5.98
CA ARG A 8 10.93 -3.48 6.91
C ARG A 8 10.44 -3.91 8.28
N HIS A 9 9.48 -3.18 8.83
CA HIS A 9 8.97 -3.39 10.20
C HIS A 9 8.04 -4.59 10.36
N LEU A 10 7.38 -5.01 9.29
CA LEU A 10 6.38 -6.08 9.31
C LEU A 10 6.94 -7.42 8.82
N PHE A 11 7.75 -7.44 7.76
CA PHE A 11 8.27 -8.66 7.14
C PHE A 11 9.74 -8.95 7.45
N HIS A 12 10.52 -7.91 7.70
CA HIS A 12 11.98 -8.00 7.84
C HIS A 12 12.46 -7.47 9.19
N TRP A 13 11.67 -7.69 10.24
CA TRP A 13 12.01 -7.30 11.60
C TRP A 13 13.14 -8.18 12.16
N GLU A 14 13.94 -7.62 13.07
CA GLU A 14 15.10 -8.33 13.64
C GLU A 14 14.78 -9.00 14.98
N LYS A 15 14.18 -8.26 15.91
CA LYS A 15 13.85 -8.75 17.27
C LYS A 15 12.35 -8.97 17.46
N GLN A 16 11.54 -8.01 17.02
CA GLN A 16 10.09 -8.02 17.22
C GLN A 16 9.42 -7.28 16.07
N THR A 17 8.30 -7.83 15.59
CA THR A 17 7.43 -7.18 14.61
C THR A 17 6.61 -6.07 15.27
N ILE A 18 6.07 -5.15 14.47
CA ILE A 18 5.19 -4.09 14.99
C ILE A 18 3.98 -4.63 15.75
N GLU A 19 3.70 -3.97 16.87
CA GLU A 19 2.58 -4.22 17.76
C GLU A 19 1.23 -4.07 17.05
N TRP A 20 0.24 -4.81 17.54
CA TRP A 20 -1.11 -4.78 16.96
C TRP A 20 -1.71 -3.38 16.91
N ALA A 21 -1.51 -2.58 17.97
CA ALA A 21 -1.95 -1.19 17.99
C ALA A 21 -1.34 -0.37 16.84
N MET A 22 -0.05 -0.52 16.57
CA MET A 22 0.61 0.16 15.46
C MET A 22 0.09 -0.32 14.11
N ARG A 23 -0.23 -1.61 13.96
CA ARG A 23 -0.85 -2.13 12.72
C ARG A 23 -2.20 -1.48 12.43
N LEU A 24 -3.03 -1.28 13.46
CA LEU A 24 -4.30 -0.56 13.34
C LEU A 24 -4.09 0.93 13.02
N THR A 25 -3.11 1.58 13.66
CA THR A 25 -2.73 2.97 13.35
C THR A 25 -2.33 3.11 11.89
N VAL A 26 -1.49 2.21 11.37
CA VAL A 26 -1.09 2.17 9.96
C VAL A 26 -2.31 2.06 9.04
N ALA A 27 -3.22 1.11 9.29
CA ALA A 27 -4.42 0.95 8.48
C ALA A 27 -5.27 2.23 8.45
N LEU A 28 -5.47 2.86 9.61
CA LEU A 28 -6.24 4.10 9.74
C LEU A 28 -5.60 5.26 8.98
N TYR A 29 -4.29 5.45 9.12
CA TYR A 29 -3.57 6.56 8.48
C TYR A 29 -3.52 6.40 6.97
N ILE A 30 -3.34 5.18 6.45
CA ILE A 30 -3.43 4.92 5.02
C ILE A 30 -4.83 5.21 4.50
N ALA A 31 -5.88 4.77 5.21
CA ALA A 31 -7.26 5.06 4.82
C ALA A 31 -7.54 6.57 4.77
N LYS A 32 -7.10 7.32 5.78
CA LYS A 32 -7.19 8.80 5.81
C LYS A 32 -6.40 9.45 4.67
N ALA A 33 -5.21 8.96 4.38
CA ALA A 33 -4.39 9.48 3.28
C ALA A 33 -5.05 9.26 1.92
N LEU A 34 -5.66 8.08 1.70
CA LEU A 34 -6.41 7.77 0.49
C LEU A 34 -7.68 8.62 0.38
N GLU A 35 -8.42 8.82 1.47
CA GLU A 35 -9.57 9.71 1.54
C GLU A 35 -9.19 11.15 1.18
N PHE A 36 -8.10 11.66 1.76
CA PHE A 36 -7.57 12.99 1.45
C PHE A 36 -7.18 13.12 -0.03
N CYS A 37 -6.50 12.11 -0.59
CA CYS A 37 -6.17 12.10 -2.01
C CYS A 37 -7.44 12.13 -2.88
N SER A 38 -8.46 11.36 -2.50
CA SER A 38 -9.76 11.32 -3.18
C SER A 38 -10.45 12.69 -3.15
N SER A 39 -10.49 13.37 -1.99
CA SER A 39 -11.10 14.70 -1.87
C SER A 39 -10.36 15.77 -2.67
N ALA A 40 -9.05 15.60 -2.86
CA ALA A 40 -8.20 16.44 -3.71
C ALA A 40 -8.24 16.09 -5.21
N GLY A 41 -9.14 15.20 -5.65
CA GLY A 41 -9.28 14.80 -7.06
C GLY A 41 -8.22 13.80 -7.55
N ARG A 42 -7.40 13.25 -6.65
CA ARG A 42 -6.38 12.23 -6.94
C ARG A 42 -6.90 10.84 -6.56
N LEU A 43 -7.85 10.35 -7.36
CA LEU A 43 -8.56 9.08 -7.12
C LEU A 43 -7.70 7.82 -7.32
N LEU A 44 -6.55 7.94 -7.98
CA LEU A 44 -5.72 6.80 -8.37
C LEU A 44 -4.44 6.77 -7.55
N TYR A 45 -4.11 5.57 -7.07
CA TYR A 45 -2.84 5.28 -6.43
C TYR A 45 -2.27 3.99 -7.02
N HIS A 46 -1.05 4.07 -7.54
CA HIS A 46 -0.39 3.00 -8.26
C HIS A 46 0.53 2.20 -7.35
N ASN A 47 0.39 0.87 -7.41
CA ASN A 47 1.23 -0.07 -6.68
C ASN A 47 1.24 0.16 -5.15
N LEU A 48 0.06 0.32 -4.55
CA LEU A 48 -0.11 0.37 -3.09
C LEU A 48 0.26 -1.00 -2.48
N ASN A 49 1.21 -1.01 -1.55
CA ASN A 49 1.69 -2.18 -0.81
C ASN A 49 2.50 -1.71 0.42
N ALA A 50 3.00 -2.64 1.23
CA ALA A 50 3.79 -2.32 2.43
C ALA A 50 5.09 -1.52 2.19
N TYR A 51 5.66 -1.51 0.98
CA TYR A 51 6.82 -0.68 0.64
C TYR A 51 6.45 0.79 0.37
N ARG A 52 5.16 1.10 0.18
CA ARG A 52 4.66 2.46 -0.03
C ARG A 52 4.25 3.17 1.26
N VAL A 53 4.19 2.44 2.36
CA VAL A 53 3.90 2.94 3.69
C VAL A 53 5.23 3.19 4.37
N LEU A 54 5.44 4.41 4.83
CA LEU A 54 6.71 4.90 5.35
C LEU A 54 6.49 5.45 6.77
N PHE A 55 7.54 5.52 7.57
CA PHE A 55 7.49 6.16 8.88
C PHE A 55 8.34 7.43 8.90
N ASP A 56 7.76 8.51 9.42
CA ASP A 56 8.43 9.81 9.59
C ASP A 56 9.37 9.81 10.80
N GLU A 57 9.88 10.98 11.21
CA GLU A 57 10.85 11.12 12.30
C GLU A 57 10.25 10.73 13.65
N GLU A 58 8.97 11.04 13.86
CA GLU A 58 8.18 10.75 15.04
C GLU A 58 7.73 9.28 15.11
N GLY A 59 7.86 8.55 14.00
CA GLY A 59 7.43 7.16 13.89
C GLY A 59 5.95 7.01 13.53
N ASP A 60 5.32 8.08 13.03
CA ASP A 60 3.96 8.05 12.52
C ASP A 60 3.93 7.51 11.08
N PRO A 61 2.93 6.69 10.74
CA PRO A 61 2.82 6.11 9.40
C PRO A 61 2.32 7.14 8.39
N SER A 62 2.98 7.18 7.24
CA SER A 62 2.71 8.09 6.13
C SER A 62 2.67 7.34 4.79
N LEU A 63 1.80 7.78 3.87
CA LEU A 63 1.71 7.20 2.54
C LEU A 63 2.62 7.95 1.55
N SER A 64 3.44 7.21 0.80
CA SER A 64 4.35 7.79 -0.19
C SER A 64 3.61 8.52 -1.31
N CYS A 65 3.98 9.76 -1.64
CA CYS A 65 3.36 10.49 -2.75
C CYS A 65 3.70 9.91 -4.14
N PHE A 66 4.74 9.07 -4.25
CA PHE A 66 5.17 8.51 -5.54
C PHE A 66 4.12 7.60 -6.19
N GLY A 67 3.24 6.98 -5.40
CA GLY A 67 2.14 6.18 -5.95
C GLY A 67 1.07 7.00 -6.67
N LEU A 68 1.03 8.32 -6.47
CA LEU A 68 0.09 9.22 -7.17
C LEU A 68 0.49 9.49 -8.63
N MET A 69 1.68 9.05 -9.03
CA MET A 69 2.19 9.18 -10.39
C MET A 69 2.40 7.80 -11.01
N LYS A 70 2.14 7.66 -12.31
CA LYS A 70 2.47 6.42 -13.03
C LYS A 70 3.99 6.28 -13.17
N ASN A 71 4.50 5.07 -12.99
CA ASN A 71 5.92 4.76 -13.14
C ASN A 71 6.43 4.89 -14.59
N SER A 72 5.54 4.83 -15.60
CA SER A 72 5.91 5.04 -17.01
C SER A 72 4.75 5.63 -17.84
N ARG A 73 5.09 6.26 -18.97
CA ARG A 73 4.13 6.75 -19.97
C ARG A 73 3.32 5.60 -20.61
N ASP A 74 3.89 4.39 -20.65
CA ASP A 74 3.28 3.21 -21.27
C ASP A 74 2.23 2.51 -20.38
N GLY A 75 1.90 3.08 -19.22
CA GLY A 75 0.72 2.69 -18.44
C GLY A 75 0.92 1.53 -17.46
N LYS A 76 2.08 0.87 -17.43
CA LYS A 76 2.36 -0.18 -16.45
C LYS A 76 2.48 0.42 -15.04
N SER A 77 1.38 0.33 -14.30
CA SER A 77 1.23 0.94 -12.98
C SER A 77 1.66 -0.01 -11.85
N TYR A 78 1.56 -1.32 -12.08
CA TYR A 78 2.05 -2.34 -11.14
C TYR A 78 3.43 -2.81 -11.59
N SER A 79 4.44 -2.54 -10.76
CA SER A 79 5.76 -3.16 -10.85
C SER A 79 5.87 -4.43 -10.00
N THR A 80 4.79 -4.79 -9.32
CA THR A 80 4.65 -5.91 -8.38
C THR A 80 4.24 -7.20 -9.08
N ASN A 81 4.45 -8.32 -8.39
CA ASN A 81 3.99 -9.64 -8.79
C ASN A 81 2.48 -9.61 -9.10
N LEU A 82 2.10 -10.13 -10.27
CA LEU A 82 0.72 -10.14 -10.77
C LEU A 82 -0.28 -10.80 -9.80
N ALA A 83 0.20 -11.64 -8.88
CA ALA A 83 -0.62 -12.26 -7.84
C ALA A 83 -1.36 -11.25 -6.94
N TYR A 84 -0.81 -10.06 -6.75
CA TYR A 84 -1.39 -9.00 -5.89
C TYR A 84 -2.15 -7.94 -6.67
N THR A 85 -2.16 -8.07 -8.00
CA THR A 85 -2.78 -7.11 -8.89
C THR A 85 -4.29 -7.33 -8.91
N PRO A 86 -5.10 -6.26 -8.89
CA PRO A 86 -6.55 -6.39 -9.01
C PRO A 86 -6.96 -7.12 -10.29
N PRO A 87 -7.97 -8.01 -10.25
CA PRO A 87 -8.34 -8.84 -11.39
C PRO A 87 -8.81 -8.03 -12.60
N GLU A 88 -9.43 -6.87 -12.39
CA GLU A 88 -9.82 -5.94 -13.45
C GLU A 88 -8.61 -5.32 -14.14
N TYR A 89 -7.54 -5.01 -13.41
CA TYR A 89 -6.30 -4.50 -14.00
C TYR A 89 -5.64 -5.56 -14.89
N LEU A 90 -5.68 -6.85 -14.50
CA LEU A 90 -5.17 -7.94 -15.34
C LEU A 90 -5.88 -8.04 -16.69
N LYS A 91 -7.17 -7.64 -16.74
CA LYS A 91 -7.98 -7.67 -17.97
C LYS A 91 -7.76 -6.45 -18.86
N ASN A 92 -7.67 -5.25 -18.28
CA ASN A 92 -7.74 -4.00 -19.05
C ASN A 92 -6.48 -3.12 -18.95
N GLY A 93 -5.53 -3.46 -18.08
CA GLY A 93 -4.29 -2.71 -17.84
C GLY A 93 -4.49 -1.33 -17.21
N ARG A 94 -5.64 -1.05 -16.59
CA ARG A 94 -6.01 0.27 -16.06
C ARG A 94 -6.28 0.20 -14.56
N VAL A 95 -5.73 1.14 -13.82
CA VAL A 95 -6.04 1.33 -12.40
C VAL A 95 -7.33 2.13 -12.30
N THR A 96 -8.27 1.64 -11.50
CA THR A 96 -9.51 2.34 -11.15
C THR A 96 -9.52 2.69 -9.65
N GLN A 97 -10.57 3.36 -9.18
CA GLN A 97 -10.73 3.64 -7.76
C GLN A 97 -10.93 2.34 -6.96
N GLU A 98 -11.64 1.37 -7.54
CA GLU A 98 -11.86 0.04 -6.99
C GLU A 98 -10.54 -0.74 -6.90
N SER A 99 -9.65 -0.59 -7.88
CA SER A 99 -8.30 -1.17 -7.83
C SER A 99 -7.49 -0.68 -6.63
N VAL A 100 -7.65 0.60 -6.25
CA VAL A 100 -6.97 1.17 -5.07
C VAL A 100 -7.52 0.54 -3.79
N VAL A 101 -8.84 0.37 -3.69
CA VAL A 101 -9.49 -0.31 -2.55
C VAL A 101 -9.05 -1.76 -2.45
N TYR A 102 -8.95 -2.47 -3.58
CA TYR A 102 -8.41 -3.83 -3.62
C TYR A 102 -6.98 -3.88 -3.08
N SER A 103 -6.10 -3.00 -3.56
CA SER A 103 -4.72 -2.93 -3.07
C SER A 103 -4.63 -2.49 -1.60
N PHE A 104 -5.57 -1.71 -1.09
CA PHE A 104 -5.66 -1.45 0.35
C PHE A 104 -6.02 -2.73 1.11
N GLY A 105 -6.92 -3.56 0.57
CA GLY A 105 -7.23 -4.88 1.10
C GLY A 105 -6.03 -5.80 1.21
N THR A 106 -5.11 -5.79 0.24
CA THR A 106 -3.86 -6.59 0.34
C THR A 106 -2.94 -6.06 1.45
N VAL A 107 -2.88 -4.75 1.68
CA VAL A 107 -2.17 -4.18 2.84
C VAL A 107 -2.81 -4.60 4.17
N LEU A 108 -4.15 -4.71 4.23
CA LEU A 108 -4.83 -5.25 5.42
C LEU A 108 -4.45 -6.72 5.67
N LEU A 109 -4.35 -7.54 4.62
CA LEU A 109 -3.88 -8.93 4.74
C LEU A 109 -2.43 -9.00 5.22
N ASP A 110 -1.56 -8.12 4.73
CA ASP A 110 -0.19 -8.00 5.20
C ASP A 110 -0.17 -7.70 6.71
N LEU A 111 -0.94 -6.70 7.16
CA LEU A 111 -1.04 -6.29 8.56
C LEU A 111 -1.60 -7.41 9.45
N LEU A 112 -2.61 -8.15 8.98
CA LEU A 112 -3.20 -9.26 9.74
C LEU A 112 -2.23 -10.44 9.88
N SER A 113 -1.54 -10.80 8.81
CA SER A 113 -0.73 -12.02 8.76
C SER A 113 0.73 -11.82 9.15
N GLY A 114 1.24 -10.59 9.09
CA GLY A 114 2.67 -10.31 9.19
C GLY A 114 3.49 -10.88 8.03
N LYS A 115 2.84 -11.24 6.92
CA LYS A 115 3.45 -11.85 5.73
C LYS A 115 2.85 -11.24 4.47
N HIS A 116 3.63 -11.20 3.39
CA HIS A 116 3.09 -10.83 2.09
C HIS A 116 2.43 -12.06 1.45
N ILE A 117 1.11 -12.18 1.61
CA ILE A 117 0.31 -13.34 1.17
C ILE A 117 -0.49 -12.96 -0.08
N PRO A 118 -0.32 -13.67 -1.21
CA PRO A 118 -1.09 -13.38 -2.40
C PRO A 118 -2.57 -13.70 -2.17
N PRO A 119 -3.50 -12.80 -2.51
CA PRO A 119 -4.93 -13.09 -2.44
C PRO A 119 -5.29 -14.23 -3.40
N SER A 120 -6.18 -15.11 -2.96
CA SER A 120 -6.77 -16.16 -3.80
C SER A 120 -7.83 -15.52 -4.71
N HIS A 121 -7.59 -15.57 -6.03
CA HIS A 121 -8.54 -15.13 -7.07
C HIS A 121 -9.45 -16.26 -7.53
#